data_AF-A0A0K0DCK5-F1
#
_entry.id   AF-A0A0K0DCK5-F1
#
_cell.length_a   1.000
_cell.length_b   1.000
_cell.length_c   1.000
_cell.angle_alpha   90.00
_cell.angle_beta   90.00
_cell.angle_gamma   90.00
#
_symmetry.space_group_name_H-M   'P 1'
#
loop_
_entity.id
_entity.type
_entity.pdbx_description
1 polymer ?
#
loop_
_entity_poly.entity_id
_entity_poly.type
_entity_poly.pdbx_seq_one_letter_code
_entity_poly.pdbx_strand_id
1 'polypeptide(L)'
;MRGQCTFGVVAIVMTIANAQFNIPLPFGNIGLQKGDDGNLEITSNEGFNLFGYGGRRNVKLTTGNGTFHIERQDAALVNGSQYGGSGSFKFDREKGFDIGQNVTVGDQTVVGGPGRESNFLVGLVDAFQRLAGSGRR
;
A
#
# COMPACT_ATOMS: atom_id res chain seq x y z
N MET A 1 67.18 -8.09 13.52
CA MET A 1 66.01 -8.98 13.63
C MET A 1 64.79 -8.15 14.02
N ARG A 2 63.75 -8.18 13.16
CA ARG A 2 62.30 -7.99 13.41
C ARG A 2 61.76 -6.84 14.27
N GLY A 3 60.72 -6.18 13.76
CA GLY A 3 59.73 -5.45 14.57
C GLY A 3 59.00 -4.34 13.80
N GLN A 4 58.43 -4.64 12.64
CA GLN A 4 56.98 -4.53 12.39
C GLN A 4 56.40 -3.11 12.52
N CYS A 5 56.27 -2.44 11.37
CA CYS A 5 55.41 -1.28 11.19
C CYS A 5 53.95 -1.68 11.38
N THR A 6 53.32 -1.17 12.44
CA THR A 6 51.89 -1.33 12.67
C THR A 6 51.12 -0.39 11.75
N PHE A 7 50.73 -0.88 10.57
CA PHE A 7 49.76 -0.20 9.72
C PHE A 7 48.38 -0.37 10.36
N GLY A 8 47.91 0.67 11.05
CA GLY A 8 46.53 0.75 11.54
C GLY A 8 45.57 0.87 10.38
N VAL A 9 44.93 -0.24 10.01
CA VAL A 9 43.81 -0.24 9.06
C VAL A 9 42.58 0.29 9.79
N VAL A 10 42.25 1.57 9.56
CA VAL A 10 40.96 2.13 9.96
C VAL A 10 39.92 1.61 8.97
N ALA A 11 39.15 0.61 9.39
CA ALA A 11 37.98 0.17 8.64
C ALA A 11 36.91 1.25 8.71
N ILE A 12 36.71 1.98 7.60
CA ILE A 12 35.55 2.85 7.42
C ILE A 12 34.34 1.94 7.26
N VAL A 13 33.63 1.69 8.36
CA VAL A 13 32.31 1.06 8.33
C VAL A 13 31.36 2.07 7.68
N MET A 14 31.13 1.93 6.38
CA MET A 14 30.03 2.63 5.69
C MET A 14 28.72 2.06 6.22
N THR A 15 28.15 2.71 7.23
CA THR A 15 26.75 2.53 7.60
C THR A 15 25.90 3.07 6.46
N ILE A 16 25.42 2.17 5.59
CA ILE A 16 24.40 2.48 4.59
C ILE A 16 23.12 2.77 5.39
N ALA A 17 22.93 4.03 5.77
CA ALA A 17 21.68 4.46 6.37
C ALA A 17 20.59 4.26 5.31
N ASN A 18 19.66 3.33 5.56
CA ASN A 18 18.42 3.22 4.79
C ASN A 18 17.66 4.53 4.97
N ALA A 19 17.89 5.47 4.06
CA ALA A 19 17.27 6.78 4.10
C ALA A 19 15.81 6.63 3.66
N GLN A 20 14.89 6.96 4.57
CA GLN A 20 13.48 7.18 4.26
C GLN A 20 13.27 8.68 4.11
N PHE A 21 12.77 9.11 2.96
CA PHE A 21 12.48 10.51 2.65
C PHE A 21 10.97 10.70 2.57
N ASN A 22 10.41 11.67 3.31
CA ASN A 22 8.99 11.94 3.35
C ASN A 22 8.71 13.43 3.07
N ILE A 23 7.94 13.73 2.03
CA ILE A 23 7.52 15.07 1.66
C ILE A 23 6.09 15.29 2.16
N PRO A 24 5.85 16.10 3.21
CA PRO A 24 4.50 16.43 3.65
C PRO A 24 3.83 17.42 2.67
N LEU A 25 2.56 17.17 2.36
CA LEU A 25 1.67 18.03 1.57
C LEU A 25 0.46 18.41 2.44
N PRO A 26 -0.20 19.56 2.20
CA PRO A 26 -1.33 20.03 3.01
C PRO A 26 -2.50 19.03 3.16
N PHE A 27 -2.60 18.06 2.24
CA PHE A 27 -3.60 17.00 2.25
C PHE A 27 -2.97 15.62 2.06
N GLY A 28 -1.69 15.42 2.43
CA GLY A 28 -1.04 14.13 2.22
C GLY A 28 0.47 14.09 2.47
N ASN A 29 1.12 13.02 2.03
CA ASN A 29 2.56 12.86 2.03
C ASN A 29 3.04 11.94 0.89
N ILE A 30 4.28 12.14 0.46
CA ILE A 30 4.98 11.24 -0.46
C ILE A 30 6.22 10.69 0.24
N GLY A 31 6.26 9.37 0.43
CA GLY A 31 7.37 8.61 0.99
C GLY A 31 8.21 7.92 -0.08
N LEU A 32 9.52 7.91 0.12
CA LEU A 32 10.50 7.15 -0.63
C LEU A 32 11.34 6.36 0.37
N GLN A 33 11.40 5.04 0.23
CA GLN A 33 12.22 4.18 1.08
C GLN A 33 12.80 3.01 0.30
N LYS A 34 13.94 2.51 0.80
CA LYS A 34 14.50 1.24 0.34
C LYS A 34 14.02 0.14 1.28
N GLY A 35 13.35 -0.87 0.73
CA GLY A 35 12.92 -2.05 1.48
C GLY A 35 14.11 -2.92 1.91
N ASP A 36 13.87 -3.77 2.91
CA ASP A 36 14.90 -4.65 3.48
C ASP A 36 15.46 -5.67 2.47
N ASP A 37 14.69 -5.95 1.42
CA ASP A 37 15.05 -6.79 0.27
C ASP A 37 15.80 -6.04 -0.85
N GLY A 38 16.05 -4.75 -0.65
CA GLY A 38 16.70 -3.86 -1.60
C GLY A 38 15.77 -3.24 -2.64
N ASN A 39 14.45 -3.51 -2.59
CA ASN A 39 13.48 -2.92 -3.49
C ASN A 39 13.24 -1.43 -3.19
N LEU A 40 12.91 -0.66 -4.22
CA LEU A 40 12.47 0.73 -4.05
C LEU A 40 10.97 0.74 -3.79
N GLU A 41 10.57 1.41 -2.72
CA GLU A 41 9.18 1.66 -2.38
C GLU A 41 8.89 3.17 -2.42
N ILE A 42 7.88 3.52 -3.22
CA ILE A 42 7.33 4.86 -3.33
C ILE A 42 5.90 4.80 -2.79
N THR A 43 5.60 5.60 -1.79
CA THR A 43 4.26 5.70 -1.19
C THR A 43 3.73 7.12 -1.35
N SER A 44 2.45 7.25 -1.63
CA SER A 44 1.71 8.50 -1.62
C SER A 44 0.45 8.29 -0.82
N ASN A 45 0.26 9.10 0.22
CA ASN A 45 -0.90 9.03 1.08
C ASN A 45 -1.55 10.40 1.08
N GLU A 46 -2.78 10.49 0.60
CA GLU A 46 -3.55 11.72 0.53
C GLU A 46 -4.85 11.54 1.30
N GLY A 47 -5.33 12.59 1.96
CA GLY A 47 -6.65 12.59 2.56
C GLY A 47 -6.99 13.82 3.39
N PHE A 48 -8.28 13.98 3.61
CA PHE A 48 -8.86 15.01 4.47
C PHE A 48 -10.10 14.45 5.17
N ASN A 49 -10.40 14.97 6.36
CA ASN A 49 -11.60 14.63 7.12
C ASN A 49 -12.16 15.90 7.75
N LEU A 50 -13.39 16.24 7.40
CA LEU A 50 -14.14 17.37 7.90
C LEU A 50 -15.47 16.86 8.47
N PHE A 51 -15.59 16.88 9.79
CA PHE A 51 -16.82 16.51 10.50
C PHE A 51 -17.36 15.09 10.17
N GLY A 52 -16.48 14.12 9.94
CA GLY A 52 -16.87 12.74 9.62
C GLY A 52 -17.13 12.49 8.14
N TYR A 53 -16.94 13.51 7.31
CA TYR A 53 -16.96 13.44 5.85
C TYR A 53 -15.58 13.72 5.30
N GLY A 54 -15.10 12.85 4.42
CA GLY A 54 -13.72 12.97 3.95
C GLY A 54 -13.39 12.01 2.84
N GLY A 55 -12.17 12.13 2.34
CA GLY A 55 -11.61 11.22 1.36
C GLY A 55 -10.20 10.86 1.74
N ARG A 56 -9.79 9.63 1.44
CA ARG A 56 -8.43 9.13 1.56
C ARG A 56 -8.06 8.41 0.27
N ARG A 57 -6.85 8.65 -0.21
CA ARG A 57 -6.25 7.96 -1.32
C ARG A 57 -4.84 7.51 -0.92
N ASN A 58 -4.49 6.27 -1.19
CA ASN A 58 -3.17 5.73 -0.93
C ASN A 58 -2.68 5.04 -2.20
N VAL A 59 -1.46 5.33 -2.61
CA VAL A 59 -0.79 4.66 -3.72
C VAL A 59 0.56 4.17 -3.21
N LYS A 60 0.85 2.90 -3.43
CA LYS A 60 2.15 2.30 -3.14
C LYS A 60 2.67 1.67 -4.41
N LEU A 61 3.90 1.99 -4.77
CA LEU A 61 4.64 1.39 -5.86
C LEU A 61 5.89 0.74 -5.28
N THR A 62 6.03 -0.56 -5.49
CA THR A 62 7.23 -1.31 -5.14
C THR A 62 7.84 -1.87 -6.42
N THR A 63 9.14 -1.64 -6.61
CA THR A 63 9.87 -2.13 -7.78
C THR A 63 11.26 -2.61 -7.39
N GLY A 64 11.66 -3.74 -7.97
CA GLY A 64 13.01 -4.27 -7.83
C GLY A 64 13.12 -5.74 -8.21
N ASN A 65 14.35 -6.17 -8.52
CA ASN A 65 14.68 -7.53 -8.95
C ASN A 65 13.81 -8.09 -10.10
N GLY A 66 13.29 -7.21 -10.97
CA GLY A 66 12.43 -7.58 -12.10
C GLY A 66 10.96 -7.82 -11.74
N THR A 67 10.57 -7.50 -10.51
CA THR A 67 9.19 -7.46 -10.05
C THR A 67 8.68 -6.03 -9.99
N PHE A 68 7.37 -5.87 -10.17
CA PHE A 68 6.70 -4.59 -10.09
C PHE A 68 5.36 -4.78 -9.41
N HIS A 69 5.04 -3.94 -8.45
CA HIS A 69 3.79 -4.01 -7.71
C HIS A 69 3.25 -2.61 -7.48
N ILE A 70 2.03 -2.36 -7.96
CA ILE A 70 1.26 -1.17 -7.62
C ILE A 70 0.08 -1.59 -6.75
N GLU A 71 -0.10 -0.88 -5.65
CA GLU A 71 -1.29 -0.93 -4.82
C GLU A 71 -1.92 0.46 -4.79
N ARG A 72 -3.23 0.51 -4.95
CA ARG A 72 -4.02 1.74 -4.85
C ARG A 72 -5.19 1.50 -3.91
N GLN A 73 -5.54 2.50 -3.13
CA GLN A 73 -6.73 2.52 -2.29
C GLN A 73 -7.35 3.90 -2.41
N ASP A 74 -8.65 3.95 -2.69
CA ASP A 74 -9.45 5.16 -2.76
C ASP A 74 -10.68 4.94 -1.89
N ALA A 75 -10.85 5.76 -0.85
CA ALA A 75 -11.96 5.62 0.07
C ALA A 75 -12.54 6.96 0.52
N ALA A 76 -13.86 7.05 0.51
CA ALA A 76 -14.63 8.09 1.17
C ALA A 76 -14.89 7.70 2.64
N LEU A 77 -14.88 8.69 3.51
CA LEU A 77 -15.40 8.62 4.85
C LEU A 77 -16.77 9.30 4.86
N VAL A 78 -17.82 8.60 5.27
CA VAL A 78 -19.18 9.13 5.38
C VAL A 78 -19.70 8.78 6.77
N ASN A 79 -19.96 9.80 7.59
CA ASN A 79 -20.35 9.63 9.00
C ASN A 79 -19.40 8.70 9.78
N GLY A 80 -18.09 8.80 9.52
CA GLY A 80 -17.08 7.95 10.17
C GLY A 80 -16.98 6.52 9.63
N SER A 81 -17.84 6.11 8.68
CA SER A 81 -17.76 4.81 8.01
C SER A 81 -17.01 4.93 6.68
N GLN A 82 -16.18 3.94 6.36
CA GLN A 82 -15.35 3.93 5.16
C GLN A 82 -16.07 3.24 3.99
N TYR A 83 -16.03 3.89 2.82
CA TYR A 83 -16.61 3.39 1.58
C TYR A 83 -15.63 3.60 0.45
N GLY A 84 -15.23 2.56 -0.27
CA GLY A 84 -14.23 2.74 -1.31
C GLY A 84 -13.72 1.47 -1.93
N GLY A 85 -12.76 1.61 -2.83
CA GLY A 85 -12.11 0.50 -3.51
C GLY A 85 -10.62 0.47 -3.24
N SER A 86 -10.03 -0.71 -3.27
CA SER A 86 -8.59 -0.86 -3.46
C SER A 86 -8.32 -1.75 -4.66
N GLY A 87 -7.15 -1.61 -5.27
CA GLY A 87 -6.72 -2.47 -6.36
C GLY A 87 -5.22 -2.69 -6.28
N SER A 88 -4.79 -3.89 -6.61
CA SER A 88 -3.39 -4.24 -6.76
C SER A 88 -3.14 -4.75 -8.17
N PHE A 89 -2.00 -4.35 -8.73
CA PHE A 89 -1.47 -4.90 -9.98
C PHE A 89 -0.02 -5.29 -9.73
N LYS A 90 0.25 -6.59 -9.78
CA LYS A 90 1.56 -7.16 -9.54
C LYS A 90 2.04 -7.90 -10.78
N PHE A 91 3.31 -7.74 -11.07
CA PHE A 91 4.05 -8.56 -12.01
C PHE A 91 5.26 -9.18 -11.29
N ASP A 92 5.39 -10.48 -11.44
CA ASP A 92 6.47 -11.29 -10.92
C ASP A 92 7.06 -12.13 -12.06
N ARG A 93 8.39 -12.26 -12.13
CA ARG A 93 9.06 -13.01 -13.20
C ARG A 93 8.70 -14.50 -13.22
N GLU A 94 8.45 -15.09 -12.06
CA GLU A 94 8.16 -16.52 -11.93
C GLU A 94 6.66 -16.80 -11.99
N LYS A 95 5.84 -15.89 -11.43
CA LYS A 95 4.39 -16.10 -11.28
C LYS A 95 3.54 -15.35 -12.30
N GLY A 96 4.11 -14.44 -13.08
CA GLY A 96 3.39 -13.64 -14.07
C GLY A 96 2.59 -12.49 -13.46
N PHE A 97 1.44 -12.18 -14.05
CA PHE A 97 0.57 -11.09 -13.60
C PHE A 97 -0.42 -11.56 -12.53
N ASP A 98 -0.56 -10.78 -11.46
CA ASP A 98 -1.58 -10.95 -10.42
C ASP A 98 -2.32 -9.61 -10.25
N ILE A 99 -3.64 -9.67 -10.31
CA ILE A 99 -4.52 -8.50 -10.24
C ILE A 99 -5.52 -8.73 -9.10
N GLY A 100 -5.52 -7.82 -8.13
CA GLY A 100 -6.47 -7.80 -7.03
C GLY A 100 -7.38 -6.57 -7.12
N GLN A 101 -8.64 -6.72 -6.76
CA GLN A 101 -9.58 -5.62 -6.59
C GLN A 101 -10.39 -5.86 -5.33
N ASN A 102 -10.46 -4.90 -4.43
CA ASN A 102 -11.31 -4.98 -3.25
C ASN A 102 -12.28 -3.80 -3.23
N VAL A 103 -13.46 -4.03 -2.67
CA VAL A 103 -14.44 -2.98 -2.39
C VAL A 103 -14.84 -3.06 -0.93
N THR A 104 -14.71 -1.94 -0.22
CA THR A 104 -15.11 -1.78 1.18
C THR A 104 -16.39 -0.95 1.24
N VAL A 105 -17.39 -1.48 1.94
CA VAL A 105 -18.70 -0.87 2.15
C VAL A 105 -19.02 -0.95 3.64
N GLY A 106 -18.73 0.11 4.39
CA GLY A 106 -18.82 0.10 5.85
C GLY A 106 -17.85 -0.93 6.45
N ASP A 107 -18.40 -1.91 7.18
CA ASP A 107 -17.63 -2.93 7.90
C ASP A 107 -17.30 -4.16 7.04
N GLN A 108 -17.72 -4.17 5.78
CA GLN A 108 -17.55 -5.30 4.87
C GLN A 108 -16.50 -4.98 3.81
N THR A 109 -15.61 -5.92 3.54
CA THR A 109 -14.67 -5.85 2.42
C THR A 109 -14.84 -7.08 1.55
N VAL A 110 -15.05 -6.85 0.25
CA VAL A 110 -15.23 -7.89 -0.75
C VAL A 110 -14.00 -7.89 -1.65
N VAL A 111 -13.46 -9.07 -1.93
CA VAL A 111 -12.21 -9.27 -2.68
C VAL A 111 -12.52 -9.93 -4.02
N GLY A 112 -11.94 -9.40 -5.08
CA GLY A 112 -12.08 -9.80 -6.47
C GLY A 112 -10.76 -9.76 -7.22
N GLY A 113 -10.83 -10.12 -8.50
CA GLY A 113 -9.68 -10.28 -9.39
C GLY A 113 -9.89 -11.48 -10.33
N PRO A 114 -8.96 -11.75 -11.26
CA PRO A 114 -9.04 -12.86 -12.18
C PRO A 114 -9.30 -14.19 -11.48
N GLY A 115 -10.32 -14.93 -11.90
CA GLY A 115 -10.73 -16.22 -11.31
C GLY A 115 -11.54 -16.12 -10.01
N ARG A 116 -11.87 -14.90 -9.56
CA ARG A 116 -12.66 -14.64 -8.33
C ARG A 116 -13.92 -13.81 -8.60
N GLU A 117 -14.27 -13.59 -9.87
CA GLU A 117 -15.32 -12.66 -10.32
C GLU A 117 -16.71 -13.07 -9.80
N SER A 118 -17.02 -14.37 -9.84
CA SER A 118 -18.31 -14.88 -9.36
C SER A 118 -18.51 -14.62 -7.86
N ASN A 119 -17.51 -14.94 -7.05
CA ASN A 119 -17.54 -14.71 -5.60
C ASN A 119 -17.53 -13.22 -5.26
N PHE A 120 -16.84 -12.41 -6.06
CA PHE A 120 -16.82 -10.96 -5.91
C PHE A 120 -18.21 -10.35 -6.09
N LEU A 121 -18.93 -10.71 -7.16
CA LEU A 121 -20.28 -10.18 -7.40
C LEU A 121 -21.26 -10.59 -6.30
N VAL A 122 -21.21 -11.85 -5.85
CA VAL A 122 -22.05 -12.34 -4.75
C VAL A 122 -21.74 -11.60 -3.44
N GLY A 123 -20.46 -11.50 -3.08
CA GLY A 123 -20.05 -10.79 -1.87
C GLY A 123 -20.42 -9.29 -1.90
N LEU A 124 -20.37 -8.66 -3.07
CA LEU A 124 -20.76 -7.26 -3.25
C LEU A 124 -22.25 -7.05 -3.01
N VAL A 125 -23.09 -7.92 -3.59
CA VAL A 125 -24.54 -7.89 -3.39
C VAL A 125 -24.88 -8.09 -1.91
N ASP A 126 -24.25 -9.06 -1.26
CA ASP A 126 -24.43 -9.31 0.18
C ASP A 126 -24.03 -8.11 1.04
N ALA A 127 -22.89 -7.47 0.72
CA ALA A 127 -22.42 -6.29 1.44
C ALA A 127 -23.43 -5.13 1.34
N PHE A 128 -23.97 -4.86 0.15
CA PHE A 128 -24.99 -3.83 -0.04
C PHE A 128 -26.31 -4.17 0.65
N GLN A 129 -26.76 -5.43 0.61
CA GLN A 129 -27.99 -5.87 1.29
C GLN A 129 -27.89 -5.70 2.81
N ARG A 130 -26.74 -6.03 3.41
CA ARG A 130 -26.49 -5.83 4.84
C ARG A 130 -26.46 -4.35 5.21
N LEU A 131 -25.84 -3.51 4.38
CA LEU A 131 -25.83 -2.07 4.59
C LEU A 131 -27.25 -1.49 4.51
N ALA A 132 -28.03 -1.86 3.49
CA ALA A 132 -29.41 -1.41 3.30
C ALA A 132 -30.36 -1.93 4.39
N GLY A 133 -30.11 -3.13 4.92
CA GLY A 133 -30.85 -3.70 6.06
C GLY A 133 -30.50 -3.04 7.40
N SER A 134 -29.27 -2.56 7.56
CA SER A 134 -28.79 -1.86 8.77
C SER A 134 -29.43 -0.47 8.94
N GLY A 135 -29.74 0.24 7.85
CA GLY A 135 -30.35 1.58 7.87
C GLY A 135 -31.84 1.64 8.25
N ARG A 136 -32.45 0.55 8.72
CA ARG A 136 -33.89 0.46 9.10
C ARG A 136 -34.15 0.41 10.61
N ARG A 137 -33.22 0.84 11.45
CA ARG A 137 -33.43 0.96 12.91
C ARG A 137 -33.14 2.38 13.39
#